data_AF-A0A3L8Q0P7-F1
#
_entry.id   AF-A0A3L8Q0P7-F1
#
_cell.length_a   1.000
_cell.length_b   1.000
_cell.length_c   1.000
_cell.angle_alpha   90.00
_cell.angle_beta   90.00
_cell.angle_gamma   90.00
#
_symmetry.space_group_name_H-M   'P 1'
#
loop_
_entity.id
_entity.type
_entity.pdbx_description
1 polymer ?
#
loop_
_entity_poly.entity_id
_entity_poly.type
_entity_poly.pdbx_seq_one_letter_code
_entity_poly.pdbx_strand_id
1 'polypeptide(L)' 'MNTNSNTKLDEKLILLNTPQNIVEVTKAEAEELGAFEEDALSEQNAWEATEVDTDEE' A
#
# COMPACT_ATOMS: atom_id res chain seq x y z
N MET A 1 9.46 -1.73 26.91
CA MET A 1 9.07 -2.32 25.61
C MET A 1 7.60 -2.69 25.72
N ASN A 2 6.74 -2.05 24.93
CA ASN A 2 5.28 -2.20 25.01
C ASN A 2 4.84 -3.11 23.84
N THR A 3 4.84 -4.43 24.05
CA THR A 3 4.69 -5.44 22.98
C THR A 3 3.25 -5.83 22.65
N ASN A 4 2.26 -5.14 23.23
CA ASN A 4 0.85 -5.57 23.13
C ASN A 4 0.08 -4.95 21.94
N SER A 5 0.65 -4.01 21.19
CA SER A 5 -0.04 -3.38 20.06
C SER A 5 0.21 -4.06 18.71
N ASN A 6 1.32 -4.80 18.54
CA ASN A 6 1.68 -5.40 17.24
C ASN A 6 0.81 -6.58 16.83
N THR A 7 0.30 -7.38 17.78
CA THR A 7 -0.37 -8.65 17.46
C THR A 7 -1.63 -8.49 16.62
N LYS A 8 -2.38 -7.39 16.81
CA LYS A 8 -3.60 -7.12 16.02
C LYS A 8 -3.31 -6.68 14.59
N LEU A 9 -2.23 -5.94 14.37
CA LEU A 9 -1.83 -5.51 13.03
C LEU A 9 -1.22 -6.68 12.25
N ASP A 10 -0.44 -7.53 12.93
CA ASP A 10 0.13 -8.74 12.35
C ASP A 10 -0.96 -9.71 11.85
N GLU A 11 -2.03 -9.91 12.63
CA GLU A 11 -3.17 -10.72 12.20
C GLU A 11 -3.86 -10.14 10.97
N LYS A 12 -4.08 -8.82 10.94
CA LYS A 12 -4.65 -8.08 9.80
C LYS A 12 -3.80 -8.21 8.54
N LEU A 13 -2.47 -8.17 8.67
CA LEU A 13 -1.53 -8.34 7.56
C LEU A 13 -1.61 -9.76 6.96
N ILE A 14 -1.78 -10.79 7.79
CA ILE A 14 -1.95 -12.16 7.32
C ILE A 14 -3.22 -12.28 6.46
N LEU A 15 -4.31 -11.61 6.86
CA LEU A 15 -5.58 -11.57 6.12
C LEU A 15 -5.46 -10.98 4.70
N LEU A 16 -4.52 -10.05 4.46
CA LEU A 16 -4.28 -9.43 3.14
C LEU A 16 -3.77 -10.43 2.09
N ASN A 17 -3.22 -11.59 2.50
CA ASN A 17 -2.83 -12.65 1.57
C ASN A 17 -4.02 -13.44 1.01
N THR A 18 -5.21 -13.26 1.58
CA THR A 18 -6.42 -13.92 1.12
C THR A 18 -7.20 -12.97 0.21
N PRO A 19 -7.48 -13.37 -1.05
CA PRO A 19 -8.21 -12.51 -1.98
C PRO A 19 -9.61 -12.17 -1.47
N GLN A 20 -10.11 -10.99 -1.84
CA GLN A 20 -11.43 -10.46 -1.49
C GLN A 20 -11.65 -10.16 0.01
N ASN A 21 -10.61 -10.22 0.84
CA ASN A 21 -10.71 -9.74 2.22
C ASN A 21 -10.47 -8.24 2.33
N ILE A 22 -11.40 -7.55 2.98
CA ILE A 22 -11.32 -6.12 3.28
C ILE A 22 -10.88 -5.99 4.74
N VAL A 23 -9.80 -5.27 4.98
CA VAL A 23 -9.24 -5.04 6.30
C VAL A 23 -9.29 -3.56 6.62
N GLU A 24 -10.07 -3.19 7.63
CA GLU A 24 -10.17 -1.80 8.08
C GLU A 24 -9.01 -1.44 9.02
N VAL A 25 -8.34 -0.35 8.70
CA VAL A 25 -7.22 0.21 9.46
C VAL A 25 -7.45 1.69 9.71
N THR A 26 -6.90 2.17 10.82
CA THR A 26 -6.83 3.59 11.13
C THR A 26 -5.73 4.26 10.31
N LYS A 27 -5.77 5.60 10.21
CA LYS A 27 -4.74 6.36 9.49
C LYS A 27 -3.32 6.08 10.01
N ALA A 28 -3.15 5.95 11.32
CA ALA A 28 -1.86 5.64 11.93
C ALA A 28 -1.36 4.23 11.58
N GLU A 29 -2.25 3.23 11.57
CA GLU A 29 -1.91 1.87 11.13
C GLU A 29 -1.56 1.84 9.64
N ALA A 30 -2.27 2.60 8.79
CA ALA A 30 -1.97 2.70 7.36
C ALA A 30 -0.58 3.31 7.11
N GLU A 31 -0.24 4.40 7.79
CA GLU A 31 1.09 5.02 7.69
C GLU A 31 2.21 4.08 8.15
N GLU A 32 2.00 3.29 9.22
CA GLU A 32 2.95 2.28 9.69
C GLU A 32 3.18 1.15 8.69
N LEU A 33 2.13 0.78 7.93
CA LEU A 33 2.21 -0.17 6.83
C LEU A 33 2.91 0.41 5.58
N GLY A 34 3.30 1.68 5.61
CA GLY A 34 3.81 2.39 4.44
C GLY A 34 2.72 2.62 3.40
N ALA A 35 1.45 2.62 3.80
CA ALA A 35 0.35 3.11 2.97
C ALA A 35 0.26 4.62 3.16
N PHE A 36 0.35 5.33 2.04
CA PHE A 36 0.28 6.77 1.98
C PHE A 36 -0.80 7.17 0.99
N GLU A 37 -1.45 8.28 1.27
CA GLU A 37 -2.47 8.87 0.40
C GLU A 37 -1.74 9.48 -0.80
N GLU A 38 -1.50 8.66 -1.84
CA GLU A 38 -1.09 9.17 -3.14
C GLU A 38 -2.32 9.72 -3.84
N ASP A 39 -2.21 10.95 -4.37
CA ASP A 39 -3.11 11.37 -5.43
C ASP A 39 -2.94 10.37 -6.57
N ALA A 40 -4.02 9.68 -6.95
CA ALA A 40 -4.00 8.85 -8.13
C ALA A 40 -3.46 9.68 -9.29
N LEU A 41 -2.43 9.18 -9.97
CA LEU A 41 -1.86 9.86 -11.12
C LEU A 41 -3.00 10.21 -12.08
N SER A 42 -2.98 11.43 -12.60
CA SER A 42 -3.83 11.76 -13.73
C SER A 42 -3.56 10.76 -14.86
N GLU A 43 -4.54 10.53 -15.73
CA GLU A 43 -4.37 9.61 -16.87
C GLU A 43 -3.07 9.94 -17.63
N GLN A 44 -2.83 11.22 -17.91
CA GLN A 44 -1.61 11.69 -18.55
C GLN A 44 -0.33 11.29 -17.79
N ASN A 45 -0.26 11.53 -16.48
CA ASN A 45 0.92 11.20 -15.68
C ASN A 45 1.13 9.68 -15.56
N ALA A 46 0.04 8.90 -15.57
CA ALA A 46 0.11 7.45 -15.55
C ALA A 46 0.72 6.89 -16.86
N TRP A 47 0.33 7.46 -18.00
CA TRP A 47 0.92 7.12 -19.31
C TRP A 47 2.41 7.48 -19.37
N GLU A 48 2.79 8.69 -18.95
CA GLU A 48 4.19 9.14 -18.93
C GLU A 48 5.07 8.30 -17.98
N ALA A 49 4.53 7.84 -16.84
CA ALA A 49 5.27 6.95 -15.93
C ALA A 49 5.46 5.53 -16.49
N THR A 50 4.62 5.11 -17.45
CA THR A 50 4.77 3.82 -18.15
C THR A 50 5.65 3.90 -19.39
N GLU A 51 5.98 5.10 -19.87
CA GLU A 51 7.00 5.30 -20.90
C GLU A 51 8.38 5.08 -20.26
N VAL A 52 8.70 3.81 -20.03
CA VAL A 52 10.08 3.36 -19.91
C VAL A 52 10.78 3.72 -21.22
N ASP A 53 11.80 4.58 -21.14
CA ASP A 53 12.78 4.76 -22.21
C ASP A 53 13.28 3.37 -22.62
N THR A 54 12.65 2.83 -23.66
CA THR A 54 13.15 1.67 -24.38
C THR A 54 14.15 2.24 -25.37
N ASP A 55 15.32 2.61 -24.85
CA ASP A 55 16.51 2.84 -25.67
C ASP A 55 16.87 1.51 -26.35
N GLU A 56 16.21 1.22 -27.46
CA GLU A 56 16.69 0.32 -28.51
C GLU A 56 17.23 1.16 -29.67
N GLU A 57 18.42 1.76 -29.48
CA GLU A 57 19.40 2.00 -30.56
C GLU A 57 20.84 1.76 -30.07
#